data_AF-A0A160LHY2-F1
#
_entry.id   AF-A0A160LHY2-F1
#
_cell.length_a   1.000
_cell.length_b   1.000
_cell.length_c   1.000
_cell.angle_alpha   90.00
_cell.angle_beta   90.00
_cell.angle_gamma   90.00
#
_symmetry.space_group_name_H-M   'P 1'
#
loop_
_entity.id
_entity.type
_entity.pdbx_description
1 polymer ?
#
loop_
_entity_poly.entity_id
_entity_poly.type
_entity_poly.pdbx_seq_one_letter_code
_entity_poly.pdbx_strand_id
1 'polypeptide(L)'
;MNKVDEVRPVEEDVIVFNSTGKLHKDKNLLTEKRTKVFELITSLRNSLKPEPKSKTYYYRKSVKLDLEQADKDSNSMEELDKDIKRRVSQFNTFVMNRLKRGTLGQYYPFSEIEDLDKYKFKDIKFLRNKVIEEYKTITFTSLSGEELTITEEEYELHSHHMKLSSKGKHLFRVLNELGYWIEDMREEERIPVMWKTIPYIQFEDNKTFVEFSFSTLFSDMETKTNIIINQLITELEKTEGIEVVNLYYMKSYAKFGVLCDNEQLTEVLDSFARSYKRSSYLKAKTYAVEIDATVDIGNEDKETVEFYKVLEGEYFKPVYDMLEPTDETLFGYNVYL
;
A
#
# COMPACT_ATOMS: atom_id res chain seq x y z
N MET A 1 -27.86 15.85 3.04
CA MET A 1 -27.26 17.16 2.71
C MET A 1 -26.76 17.76 4.00
N ASN A 2 -25.49 17.55 4.34
CA ASN A 2 -24.85 18.18 5.49
C ASN A 2 -23.84 19.20 4.99
N LYS A 3 -23.90 20.39 5.61
CA LYS A 3 -23.14 21.59 5.28
C LYS A 3 -21.64 21.35 5.45
N VAL A 4 -20.86 21.83 4.49
CA VAL A 4 -19.41 21.95 4.57
C VAL A 4 -19.12 23.12 5.50
N ASP A 5 -18.55 22.83 6.67
CA ASP A 5 -18.10 23.86 7.61
C ASP A 5 -16.79 24.51 7.13
N GLU A 6 -16.68 25.81 7.40
CA GLU A 6 -15.62 26.72 6.92
C GLU A 6 -14.19 26.20 7.17
N VAL A 7 -13.39 26.19 6.09
CA VAL A 7 -11.96 25.86 6.10
C VAL A 7 -11.16 27.02 6.69
N ARG A 8 -10.35 26.76 7.72
CA ARG A 8 -9.34 27.71 8.25
C ARG A 8 -7.93 27.23 7.90
N PRO A 9 -6.97 28.13 7.63
CA PRO A 9 -5.62 27.77 7.24
C PRO A 9 -4.88 27.07 8.40
N VAL A 10 -4.36 25.89 8.07
CA VAL A 10 -3.52 25.02 8.90
C VAL A 10 -2.08 25.56 8.93
N GLU A 11 -1.39 25.40 10.06
CA GLU A 11 0.04 25.76 10.26
C GLU A 11 0.90 25.41 9.03
N GLU A 12 1.81 26.32 8.63
CA GLU A 12 2.49 26.39 7.33
C GLU A 12 3.30 25.14 6.86
N ASP A 13 3.38 24.06 7.66
CA ASP A 13 4.32 22.93 7.47
C ASP A 13 3.69 21.51 7.41
N VAL A 14 2.36 21.37 7.48
CA VAL A 14 1.67 20.06 7.45
C VAL A 14 0.56 20.01 6.40
N ILE A 15 0.61 19.00 5.51
CA ILE A 15 -0.45 18.73 4.53
C ILE A 15 -1.12 17.39 4.81
N VAL A 16 -2.44 17.40 4.83
CA VAL A 16 -3.27 16.20 4.83
C VAL A 16 -3.90 16.05 3.43
N PHE A 17 -3.51 14.99 2.72
CA PHE A 17 -4.12 14.58 1.47
C PHE A 17 -5.23 13.57 1.76
N ASN A 18 -6.41 13.76 1.18
CA ASN A 18 -7.50 12.78 1.20
C ASN A 18 -7.85 12.39 -0.23
N SER A 19 -8.13 11.12 -0.43
CA SER A 19 -8.84 10.65 -1.62
C SER A 19 -9.89 9.65 -1.18
N THR A 20 -11.15 10.05 -1.26
CA THR A 20 -12.30 9.16 -1.21
C THR A 20 -12.65 8.78 -2.64
N GLY A 21 -12.90 7.48 -2.88
CA GLY A 21 -13.30 7.03 -4.20
C GLY A 21 -13.87 5.62 -4.14
N LYS A 22 -14.91 5.35 -4.92
CA LYS A 22 -15.29 3.97 -5.25
C LYS A 22 -14.24 3.44 -6.22
N LEU A 23 -13.73 2.22 -5.98
CA LEU A 23 -12.59 1.59 -6.69
C LEU A 23 -12.65 1.67 -8.24
N HIS A 24 -13.84 1.95 -8.80
CA HIS A 24 -14.14 1.88 -10.22
C HIS A 24 -14.35 3.21 -10.97
N LYS A 25 -14.59 4.37 -10.33
CA LYS A 25 -14.98 5.60 -11.06
C LYS A 25 -13.92 6.70 -11.18
N ASP A 26 -13.05 6.89 -10.19
CA ASP A 26 -12.03 7.97 -10.17
C ASP A 26 -10.58 7.46 -10.22
N LYS A 27 -10.39 6.25 -10.74
CA LYS A 27 -9.16 5.47 -10.59
C LYS A 27 -7.92 6.16 -11.17
N ASN A 28 -8.01 6.84 -12.31
CA ASN A 28 -6.81 7.30 -13.03
C ASN A 28 -6.17 8.56 -12.40
N LEU A 29 -6.96 9.59 -12.07
CA LEU A 29 -6.45 10.82 -11.46
C LEU A 29 -5.92 10.56 -10.02
N LEU A 30 -6.63 9.73 -9.26
CA LEU A 30 -6.19 9.30 -7.93
C LEU A 30 -4.93 8.43 -8.00
N THR A 31 -4.83 7.55 -9.01
CA THR A 31 -3.63 6.72 -9.20
C THR A 31 -2.39 7.55 -9.52
N GLU A 32 -2.49 8.59 -10.36
CA GLU A 32 -1.34 9.42 -10.71
C GLU A 32 -0.82 10.21 -9.50
N LYS A 33 -1.72 10.86 -8.74
CA LYS A 33 -1.36 11.60 -7.51
C LYS A 33 -0.77 10.67 -6.45
N ARG A 34 -1.37 9.49 -6.22
CA ARG A 34 -0.85 8.47 -5.30
C ARG A 34 0.53 7.96 -5.74
N THR A 35 0.74 7.78 -7.04
CA THR A 35 2.01 7.33 -7.62
C THR A 35 3.13 8.32 -7.31
N LYS A 36 2.94 9.63 -7.52
CA LYS A 36 3.99 10.64 -7.25
C LYS A 36 4.37 10.71 -5.77
N VAL A 37 3.40 10.69 -4.86
CA VAL A 37 3.71 10.69 -3.42
C VAL A 37 4.39 9.38 -3.01
N PHE A 38 3.94 8.25 -3.55
CA PHE A 38 4.58 6.95 -3.36
C PHE A 38 6.03 6.94 -3.89
N GLU A 39 6.29 7.55 -5.05
CA GLU A 39 7.64 7.67 -5.64
C GLU A 39 8.59 8.47 -4.73
N LEU A 40 8.14 9.61 -4.19
CA LEU A 40 8.95 10.42 -3.26
C LEU A 40 9.26 9.68 -1.96
N ILE A 41 8.26 9.04 -1.36
CA ILE A 41 8.45 8.21 -0.15
C ILE A 41 9.39 7.04 -0.45
N THR A 42 9.27 6.41 -1.63
CA THR A 42 10.10 5.28 -2.04
C THR A 42 11.54 5.72 -2.34
N SER A 43 11.74 6.89 -2.94
CA SER A 43 13.07 7.49 -3.17
C SER A 43 13.81 7.72 -1.84
N LEU A 44 13.12 8.31 -0.86
CA LEU A 44 13.64 8.46 0.50
C LEU A 44 14.03 7.10 1.10
N ARG A 45 13.16 6.09 0.97
CA ARG A 45 13.41 4.72 1.47
C ARG A 45 14.62 4.05 0.81
N ASN A 46 14.80 4.21 -0.50
CA ASN A 46 15.85 3.57 -1.28
C ASN A 46 17.24 4.19 -1.08
N SER A 47 17.30 5.43 -0.57
CA SER A 47 18.57 6.12 -0.28
C SER A 47 19.34 5.54 0.91
N LEU A 48 18.72 4.65 1.70
CA LEU A 48 19.29 4.15 2.95
C LEU A 48 19.47 2.62 2.94
N LYS A 49 20.51 2.16 3.65
CA LYS A 49 20.70 0.75 4.04
C LYS A 49 20.42 0.55 5.54
N PRO A 50 19.16 0.61 6.02
CA PRO A 50 18.89 0.37 7.42
C PRO A 50 19.22 -1.07 7.85
N GLU A 51 19.37 -1.28 9.15
CA GLU A 51 19.57 -2.60 9.74
C GLU A 51 18.25 -3.41 9.77
N PRO A 52 18.31 -4.75 9.65
CA PRO A 52 17.12 -5.58 9.72
C PRO A 52 16.55 -5.57 11.15
N LYS A 53 15.28 -5.16 11.30
CA LYS A 53 14.49 -5.42 12.51
C LYS A 53 13.81 -6.78 12.37
N SER A 54 13.77 -7.55 13.46
CA SER A 54 12.94 -8.75 13.51
C SER A 54 11.47 -8.35 13.37
N LYS A 55 10.72 -9.04 12.52
CA LYS A 55 9.28 -8.86 12.46
C LYS A 55 8.66 -9.45 13.70
N THR A 56 7.99 -8.63 14.47
CA THR A 56 7.24 -9.03 15.65
C THR A 56 5.80 -8.57 15.47
N TYR A 57 4.87 -9.53 15.44
CA TYR A 57 3.43 -9.27 15.43
C TYR A 57 2.94 -9.18 16.88
N TYR A 58 2.99 -7.97 17.44
CA TYR A 58 2.65 -7.74 18.85
C TYR A 58 1.15 -7.91 19.12
N TYR A 59 0.32 -7.55 18.13
CA TYR A 59 -1.13 -7.66 18.19
C TYR A 59 -1.64 -8.70 17.22
N ARG A 60 -2.63 -9.49 17.67
CA ARG A 60 -3.23 -10.61 16.94
C ARG A 60 -4.68 -10.79 17.39
N LYS A 61 -5.57 -11.04 16.45
CA LYS A 61 -6.99 -11.30 16.67
C LYS A 61 -7.30 -12.79 16.43
N SER A 62 -8.21 -13.36 17.23
CA SER A 62 -8.77 -14.69 16.95
C SER A 62 -9.67 -14.57 15.74
N VAL A 63 -9.37 -15.31 14.67
CA VAL A 63 -10.10 -15.24 13.41
C VAL A 63 -10.28 -16.62 12.82
N LYS A 64 -11.40 -16.80 12.11
CA LYS A 64 -11.64 -17.97 11.28
C LYS A 64 -11.01 -17.78 9.91
N LEU A 65 -10.21 -18.75 9.48
CA LEU A 65 -9.42 -18.66 8.25
C LEU A 65 -10.02 -19.52 7.13
N ASP A 66 -10.02 -18.98 5.91
CA ASP A 66 -10.27 -19.73 4.69
C ASP A 66 -8.94 -20.25 4.11
N LEU A 67 -8.48 -21.37 4.65
CA LEU A 67 -7.23 -22.01 4.25
C LEU A 67 -7.32 -22.65 2.86
N GLU A 68 -8.51 -23.06 2.43
CA GLU A 68 -8.74 -23.64 1.11
C GLU A 68 -8.52 -22.56 0.03
N GLN A 69 -9.12 -21.37 0.21
CA GLN A 69 -8.90 -20.26 -0.71
C GLN A 69 -7.44 -19.77 -0.66
N ALA A 70 -6.80 -19.76 0.51
CA ALA A 70 -5.40 -19.40 0.63
C ALA A 70 -4.46 -20.38 -0.10
N ASP A 71 -4.72 -21.69 -0.01
CA ASP A 71 -3.97 -22.73 -0.72
C ASP A 71 -4.15 -22.59 -2.24
N LYS A 72 -5.40 -22.50 -2.70
CA LYS A 72 -5.74 -22.26 -4.10
C LYS A 72 -5.01 -21.02 -4.65
N ASP A 73 -5.09 -19.90 -3.95
CA ASP A 73 -4.40 -18.67 -4.34
C ASP A 73 -2.88 -18.88 -4.38
N SER A 74 -2.30 -19.52 -3.36
CA SER A 74 -0.86 -19.78 -3.28
C SER A 74 -0.34 -20.58 -4.48
N ASN A 75 -1.15 -21.52 -4.97
CA ASN A 75 -0.88 -22.43 -6.07
C ASN A 75 -1.38 -21.91 -7.44
N SER A 76 -2.03 -20.74 -7.47
CA SER A 76 -2.58 -20.12 -8.69
C SER A 76 -1.58 -20.01 -9.85
N MET A 77 -0.28 -19.86 -9.58
CA MET A 77 0.78 -19.81 -10.61
C MET A 77 1.09 -21.17 -11.27
N GLU A 78 0.55 -22.28 -10.76
CA GLU A 78 0.67 -23.62 -11.31
C GLU A 78 -0.43 -23.91 -12.35
N GLU A 79 -1.58 -23.25 -12.21
CA GLU A 79 -2.70 -23.31 -13.15
C GLU A 79 -2.45 -22.49 -14.43
N LEU A 80 -1.55 -21.50 -14.37
CA LEU A 80 -1.20 -20.66 -15.50
C LEU A 80 -0.40 -21.45 -16.56
N ASP A 81 -0.77 -21.27 -17.83
CA ASP A 81 -0.08 -21.86 -18.97
C ASP A 81 1.45 -21.63 -18.90
N LYS A 82 2.21 -22.72 -19.07
CA LYS A 82 3.66 -22.72 -18.90
C LYS A 82 4.35 -21.80 -19.92
N ASP A 83 3.81 -21.69 -21.12
CA ASP A 83 4.37 -20.83 -22.16
C ASP A 83 4.08 -19.36 -21.89
N ILE A 84 2.87 -18.99 -21.44
CA ILE A 84 2.58 -17.62 -20.96
C ILE A 84 3.55 -17.23 -19.84
N LYS A 85 3.70 -18.09 -18.84
CA LYS A 85 4.61 -17.87 -17.70
C LYS A 85 6.06 -17.67 -18.16
N ARG A 86 6.52 -18.48 -19.11
CA ARG A 86 7.85 -18.37 -19.70
C ARG A 86 8.02 -17.06 -20.45
N ARG A 87 7.11 -16.72 -21.36
CA ARG A 87 7.18 -15.52 -22.20
C ARG A 87 7.15 -14.24 -21.36
N VAL A 88 6.24 -14.12 -20.38
CA VAL A 88 6.17 -12.95 -19.49
C VAL A 88 7.42 -12.83 -18.62
N SER A 89 7.98 -13.94 -18.11
CA SER A 89 9.25 -13.92 -17.36
C SER A 89 10.43 -13.45 -18.22
N GLN A 90 10.49 -13.89 -19.48
CA GLN A 90 11.52 -13.46 -20.42
C GLN A 90 11.34 -12.00 -20.83
N PHE A 91 10.11 -11.53 -21.01
CA PHE A 91 9.81 -10.11 -21.23
C PHE A 91 10.28 -9.23 -20.06
N ASN A 92 9.94 -9.64 -18.83
CA ASN A 92 10.37 -8.94 -17.62
C ASN A 92 11.90 -8.82 -17.52
N THR A 93 12.61 -9.86 -17.95
CA THR A 93 14.08 -9.89 -18.03
C THR A 93 14.61 -9.01 -19.15
N PHE A 94 13.97 -9.04 -20.32
CA PHE A 94 14.30 -8.18 -21.46
C PHE A 94 14.20 -6.70 -21.07
N VAL A 95 13.06 -6.26 -20.53
CA VAL A 95 12.84 -4.87 -20.09
C VAL A 95 13.90 -4.47 -19.06
N MET A 96 14.18 -5.32 -18.07
CA MET A 96 15.22 -5.05 -17.07
C MET A 96 16.61 -4.83 -17.66
N ASN A 97 17.01 -5.69 -18.59
CA ASN A 97 18.32 -5.59 -19.22
C ASN A 97 18.44 -4.34 -20.10
N ARG A 98 17.36 -3.98 -20.80
CA ARG A 98 17.31 -2.77 -21.63
C ARG A 98 17.29 -1.50 -20.78
N LEU A 99 16.59 -1.51 -19.64
CA LEU A 99 16.62 -0.41 -18.67
C LEU A 99 18.02 -0.20 -18.10
N LYS A 100 18.67 -1.27 -17.62
CA LYS A 100 20.05 -1.19 -17.08
C LYS A 100 21.07 -0.67 -18.10
N ARG A 101 20.83 -0.90 -19.39
CA ARG A 101 21.68 -0.45 -20.49
C ARG A 101 21.31 0.93 -21.04
N GLY A 102 20.21 1.54 -20.58
CA GLY A 102 19.71 2.80 -21.12
C GLY A 102 19.17 2.70 -22.55
N THR A 103 18.85 1.49 -23.03
CA THR A 103 18.43 1.27 -24.43
C THR A 103 16.94 1.00 -24.58
N LEU A 104 16.12 1.03 -23.52
CA LEU A 104 14.70 0.66 -23.62
C LEU A 104 13.95 1.55 -24.63
N GLY A 105 14.23 2.84 -24.66
CA GLY A 105 13.57 3.81 -25.56
C GLY A 105 13.86 3.61 -27.05
N GLN A 106 14.91 2.87 -27.39
CA GLN A 106 15.19 2.50 -28.78
C GLN A 106 14.24 1.41 -29.28
N TYR A 107 13.69 0.60 -28.36
CA TYR A 107 12.73 -0.46 -28.67
C TYR A 107 11.29 -0.01 -28.46
N TYR A 108 11.06 0.84 -27.45
CA TYR A 108 9.75 1.39 -27.12
C TYR A 108 9.87 2.90 -26.90
N PRO A 109 9.83 3.71 -27.98
CA PRO A 109 9.81 5.16 -27.85
C PRO A 109 8.47 5.58 -27.21
N PHE A 110 8.53 6.10 -25.99
CA PHE A 110 7.36 6.66 -25.33
C PHE A 110 7.17 8.10 -25.80
N SER A 111 5.99 8.44 -26.31
CA SER A 111 5.67 9.80 -26.79
C SER A 111 5.71 10.85 -25.69
N GLU A 112 5.55 10.44 -24.42
CA GLU A 112 5.45 11.33 -23.25
C GLU A 112 6.70 11.33 -22.35
N ILE A 113 7.73 10.53 -22.67
CA ILE A 113 8.94 10.40 -21.85
C ILE A 113 10.14 10.95 -22.61
N GLU A 114 10.35 12.28 -22.50
CA GLU A 114 11.44 13.01 -23.18
C GLU A 114 12.86 12.55 -22.78
N ASP A 115 13.01 11.86 -21.64
CA ASP A 115 14.34 11.45 -21.17
C ASP A 115 14.25 10.21 -20.27
N LEU A 116 14.42 9.01 -20.85
CA LEU A 116 14.47 7.75 -20.11
C LEU A 116 15.69 7.64 -19.17
N ASP A 117 16.75 8.45 -19.37
CA ASP A 117 17.90 8.47 -18.45
C ASP A 117 17.55 9.18 -17.12
N LYS A 118 16.54 10.06 -17.09
CA LYS A 118 15.94 10.57 -15.84
C LYS A 118 15.18 9.48 -15.06
N TYR A 119 14.92 8.33 -15.69
CA TYR A 119 14.16 7.22 -15.11
C TYR A 119 15.06 6.12 -14.55
N LYS A 120 16.37 6.38 -14.37
CA LYS A 120 17.36 5.45 -13.78
C LYS A 120 16.93 4.81 -12.44
N PHE A 121 15.91 5.37 -11.77
CA PHE A 121 15.32 4.83 -10.55
C PHE A 121 13.78 4.79 -10.54
N LYS A 122 13.08 5.07 -11.64
CA LYS A 122 11.60 4.91 -11.67
C LYS A 122 11.26 3.43 -11.59
N ASP A 123 10.16 3.13 -10.90
CA ASP A 123 9.74 1.76 -10.60
C ASP A 123 9.72 0.95 -11.91
N ILE A 124 10.59 -0.05 -12.00
CA ILE A 124 10.67 -0.99 -13.13
C ILE A 124 9.27 -1.50 -13.50
N LYS A 125 8.40 -1.65 -12.50
CA LYS A 125 7.00 -2.04 -12.67
C LYS A 125 6.19 -1.01 -13.45
N PHE A 126 6.36 0.29 -13.16
CA PHE A 126 5.70 1.38 -13.90
C PHE A 126 6.09 1.34 -15.37
N LEU A 127 7.39 1.27 -15.67
CA LEU A 127 7.88 1.24 -17.05
C LEU A 127 7.40 -0.01 -17.80
N ARG A 128 7.39 -1.19 -17.14
CA ARG A 128 6.84 -2.41 -17.74
C ARG A 128 5.36 -2.26 -18.09
N ASN A 129 4.56 -1.73 -17.17
CA ASN A 129 3.13 -1.54 -17.40
C ASN A 129 2.88 -0.53 -18.52
N LYS A 130 3.65 0.56 -18.58
CA LYS A 130 3.57 1.53 -19.69
C LYS A 130 3.86 0.92 -21.06
N VAL A 131 4.90 0.07 -21.16
CA VAL A 131 5.18 -0.64 -22.42
C VAL A 131 4.00 -1.54 -22.81
N ILE A 132 3.38 -2.23 -21.85
CA ILE A 132 2.22 -3.11 -22.12
C ILE A 132 1.01 -2.30 -22.57
N GLU A 133 0.66 -1.23 -21.85
CA GLU A 133 -0.49 -0.36 -22.12
C GLU A 133 -0.40 0.31 -23.51
N GLU A 134 0.79 0.78 -23.90
CA GLU A 134 0.97 1.51 -25.17
C GLU A 134 1.03 0.58 -26.38
N TYR A 135 1.75 -0.55 -26.26
CA TYR A 135 2.05 -1.40 -27.42
C TYR A 135 1.06 -2.56 -27.58
N LYS A 136 0.38 -2.97 -26.50
CA LYS A 136 -0.64 -4.05 -26.40
C LYS A 136 -0.19 -5.45 -26.81
N THR A 137 0.57 -5.57 -27.88
CA THR A 137 1.24 -6.77 -28.36
C THR A 137 2.71 -6.45 -28.55
N ILE A 138 3.57 -7.19 -27.86
CA ILE A 138 5.00 -6.92 -27.81
C ILE A 138 5.76 -8.12 -28.33
N THR A 139 6.52 -7.91 -29.40
CA THR A 139 7.50 -8.87 -29.91
C THR A 139 8.90 -8.48 -29.47
N PHE A 140 9.64 -9.42 -28.86
CA PHE A 140 10.98 -9.18 -28.36
C PHE A 140 11.87 -10.42 -28.53
N THR A 141 13.18 -10.20 -28.65
CA THR A 141 14.16 -11.28 -28.68
C THR A 141 14.60 -11.63 -27.26
N SER A 142 14.44 -12.89 -26.87
CA SER A 142 14.88 -13.42 -25.59
C SER A 142 16.42 -13.44 -25.48
N LEU A 143 16.92 -13.75 -24.28
CA LEU A 143 18.37 -13.93 -24.07
C LEU A 143 18.96 -15.10 -24.85
N SER A 144 18.15 -16.10 -25.21
CA SER A 144 18.57 -17.22 -26.05
C SER A 144 18.50 -16.93 -27.55
N GLY A 145 18.06 -15.74 -27.96
CA GLY A 145 17.91 -15.37 -29.37
C GLY A 145 16.57 -15.77 -29.99
N GLU A 146 15.64 -16.34 -29.21
CA GLU A 146 14.29 -16.69 -29.67
C GLU A 146 13.43 -15.44 -29.76
N GLU A 147 12.69 -15.28 -30.85
CA GLU A 147 11.67 -14.23 -30.97
C GLU A 147 10.39 -14.68 -30.29
N LEU A 148 9.90 -13.88 -29.35
CA LEU A 148 8.71 -14.15 -28.57
C LEU A 148 7.74 -12.98 -28.66
N THR A 149 6.45 -13.29 -28.62
CA THR A 149 5.39 -12.28 -28.59
C THR A 149 4.56 -12.46 -27.33
N ILE A 150 4.19 -11.37 -26.65
CA ILE A 150 3.21 -11.38 -25.56
C ILE A 150 2.09 -10.38 -25.84
N THR A 151 0.88 -10.66 -25.38
CA THR A 151 -0.22 -9.69 -25.38
C THR A 151 -0.44 -9.07 -24.00
N GLU A 152 -1.16 -7.95 -23.97
CA GLU A 152 -1.64 -7.28 -22.77
C GLU A 152 -2.46 -8.25 -21.91
N GLU A 153 -3.41 -8.97 -22.51
CA GLU A 153 -4.24 -9.98 -21.83
C GLU A 153 -3.39 -11.07 -21.15
N GLU A 154 -2.36 -11.59 -21.83
CA GLU A 154 -1.45 -12.59 -21.26
C GLU A 154 -0.62 -12.03 -20.09
N TYR A 155 -0.17 -10.78 -20.20
CA TYR A 155 0.56 -10.10 -19.14
C TYR A 155 -0.32 -9.78 -17.93
N GLU A 156 -1.56 -9.35 -18.15
CA GLU A 156 -2.55 -9.09 -17.11
C GLU A 156 -2.95 -10.38 -16.40
N LEU A 157 -3.20 -11.46 -17.15
CA LEU A 157 -3.48 -12.78 -16.60
C LEU A 157 -2.31 -13.26 -15.73
N HIS A 158 -1.08 -13.22 -16.24
CA HIS A 158 0.10 -13.55 -15.45
C HIS A 158 0.23 -12.68 -14.19
N SER A 159 -0.01 -11.38 -14.31
CA SER A 159 0.04 -10.44 -13.19
C SER A 159 -1.04 -10.72 -12.14
N HIS A 160 -2.22 -11.16 -12.56
CA HIS A 160 -3.31 -11.58 -11.68
C HIS A 160 -2.92 -12.83 -10.88
N HIS A 161 -2.51 -13.92 -11.55
CA HIS A 161 -2.05 -15.15 -10.89
C HIS A 161 -0.84 -14.91 -9.96
N MET A 162 0.08 -14.01 -10.34
CA MET A 162 1.21 -13.63 -9.48
C MET A 162 0.73 -12.94 -8.20
N LYS A 163 -0.27 -12.04 -8.30
CA LYS A 163 -0.83 -11.34 -7.14
C LYS A 163 -1.52 -12.33 -6.19
N LEU A 164 -2.35 -13.24 -6.71
CA LEU A 164 -3.00 -14.29 -5.91
C LEU A 164 -1.95 -15.17 -5.21
N SER A 165 -0.98 -15.71 -5.96
CA SER A 165 0.08 -16.55 -5.39
C SER A 165 0.89 -15.82 -4.33
N SER A 166 1.19 -14.53 -4.53
CA SER A 166 1.88 -13.73 -3.51
C SER A 166 1.03 -13.49 -2.26
N LYS A 167 -0.30 -13.37 -2.38
CA LYS A 167 -1.20 -13.19 -1.23
C LYS A 167 -1.34 -14.49 -0.44
N GLY A 168 -1.66 -15.61 -1.09
CA GLY A 168 -1.80 -16.91 -0.41
C GLY A 168 -0.52 -17.34 0.30
N LYS A 169 0.64 -17.24 -0.37
CA LYS A 169 1.95 -17.49 0.25
C LYS A 169 2.28 -16.56 1.40
N HIS A 170 1.72 -15.34 1.42
CA HIS A 170 1.92 -14.43 2.53
C HIS A 170 1.23 -14.93 3.79
N LEU A 171 -0.02 -15.41 3.70
CA LEU A 171 -0.73 -15.98 4.84
C LEU A 171 0.05 -17.17 5.41
N PHE A 172 0.44 -18.15 4.60
CA PHE A 172 1.20 -19.30 5.07
C PHE A 172 2.54 -18.93 5.70
N ARG A 173 3.21 -17.90 5.17
CA ARG A 173 4.43 -17.38 5.80
C ARG A 173 4.13 -16.79 7.18
N VAL A 174 3.06 -16.00 7.32
CA VAL A 174 2.65 -15.45 8.64
C VAL A 174 2.36 -16.60 9.60
N LEU A 175 1.59 -17.60 9.18
CA LEU A 175 1.27 -18.77 10.01
C LEU A 175 2.54 -19.49 10.48
N ASN A 176 3.48 -19.76 9.57
CA ASN A 176 4.76 -20.38 9.91
C ASN A 176 5.63 -19.51 10.82
N GLU A 177 5.67 -18.18 10.60
CA GLU A 177 6.36 -17.22 11.49
C GLU A 177 5.76 -17.23 12.93
N LEU A 178 4.49 -17.62 13.07
CA LEU A 178 3.80 -17.78 14.35
C LEU A 178 3.90 -19.19 14.94
N GLY A 179 4.50 -20.14 14.22
CA GLY A 179 4.65 -21.53 14.63
C GLY A 179 3.42 -22.39 14.39
N TYR A 180 2.49 -21.95 13.54
CA TYR A 180 1.33 -22.74 13.15
C TYR A 180 1.71 -23.73 12.03
N TRP A 181 1.46 -25.01 12.29
CA TRP A 181 1.52 -26.07 11.29
C TRP A 181 0.12 -26.33 10.76
N ILE A 182 -0.04 -26.47 9.44
CA ILE A 182 -1.35 -26.62 8.79
C ILE A 182 -2.14 -27.80 9.38
N GLU A 183 -1.44 -28.88 9.71
CA GLU A 183 -2.01 -30.12 10.28
C GLU A 183 -2.60 -29.93 11.69
N ASP A 184 -2.17 -28.90 12.41
CA ASP A 184 -2.55 -28.61 13.80
C ASP A 184 -3.48 -27.39 13.92
N MET A 185 -3.94 -26.82 12.80
CA MET A 185 -4.75 -25.60 12.81
C MET A 185 -6.14 -25.86 13.38
N ARG A 186 -6.58 -24.94 14.25
CA ARG A 186 -7.90 -24.91 14.87
C ARG A 186 -8.88 -24.14 13.99
N GLU A 187 -10.17 -24.19 14.37
CA GLU A 187 -11.22 -23.42 13.70
C GLU A 187 -10.96 -21.90 13.76
N GLU A 188 -10.37 -21.43 14.85
CA GLU A 188 -9.91 -20.05 14.99
C GLU A 188 -8.43 -19.99 15.36
N GLU A 189 -7.72 -19.06 14.73
CA GLU A 189 -6.30 -18.82 14.99
C GLU A 189 -6.01 -17.36 15.31
N ARG A 190 -4.99 -17.14 16.14
CA ARG A 190 -4.58 -15.79 16.55
C ARG A 190 -3.51 -15.25 15.62
N ILE A 191 -3.91 -14.51 14.59
CA ILE A 191 -3.01 -13.92 13.60
C ILE A 191 -3.14 -12.39 13.54
N PRO A 192 -2.13 -11.67 13.02
CA PRO A 192 -2.28 -10.25 12.70
C PRO A 192 -3.27 -10.06 11.53
N VAL A 193 -4.18 -9.09 11.68
CA VAL A 193 -5.08 -8.67 10.59
C VAL A 193 -4.40 -7.57 9.78
N MET A 194 -4.18 -7.83 8.49
CA MET A 194 -3.46 -6.96 7.55
C MET A 194 -4.11 -7.09 6.17
N TRP A 195 -3.89 -6.13 5.26
CA TRP A 195 -4.39 -6.22 3.87
C TRP A 195 -4.11 -7.54 3.15
N LYS A 196 -3.00 -8.19 3.49
CA LYS A 196 -2.59 -9.45 2.86
C LYS A 196 -3.21 -10.69 3.51
N THR A 197 -3.76 -10.57 4.72
CA THR A 197 -4.44 -11.66 5.43
C THR A 197 -5.96 -11.51 5.37
N ILE A 198 -6.49 -10.28 5.25
CA ILE A 198 -7.93 -9.99 5.14
C ILE A 198 -8.68 -10.87 4.13
N PRO A 199 -8.18 -11.10 2.89
CA PRO A 199 -8.91 -11.91 1.91
C PRO A 199 -9.16 -13.37 2.34
N TYR A 200 -8.46 -13.83 3.39
CA TYR A 200 -8.55 -15.20 3.90
C TYR A 200 -9.13 -15.26 5.31
N ILE A 201 -9.68 -14.15 5.81
CA ILE A 201 -10.31 -14.06 7.12
C ILE A 201 -11.81 -13.87 6.91
N GLN A 202 -12.60 -14.67 7.63
CA GLN A 202 -14.04 -14.47 7.69
C GLN A 202 -14.34 -13.33 8.68
N PHE A 203 -14.95 -12.26 8.18
CA PHE A 203 -15.40 -11.13 8.98
C PHE A 203 -16.91 -11.15 9.17
N GLU A 204 -17.35 -10.58 10.28
CA GLU A 204 -18.75 -10.19 10.46
C GLU A 204 -19.09 -9.01 9.52
N ASP A 205 -20.38 -8.85 9.22
CA ASP A 205 -20.86 -7.70 8.44
C ASP A 205 -20.57 -6.37 9.17
N ASN A 206 -20.44 -5.29 8.38
CA ASN A 206 -20.25 -3.91 8.86
C ASN A 206 -18.95 -3.65 9.63
N LYS A 207 -17.89 -4.40 9.33
CA LYS A 207 -16.56 -4.15 9.88
C LYS A 207 -15.74 -3.25 8.95
N THR A 208 -14.94 -2.39 9.57
CA THR A 208 -13.96 -1.53 8.91
C THR A 208 -12.57 -1.88 9.39
N PHE A 209 -11.62 -2.01 8.46
CA PHE A 209 -10.21 -2.12 8.76
C PHE A 209 -9.49 -0.82 8.42
N VAL A 210 -8.73 -0.28 9.37
CA VAL A 210 -7.91 0.91 9.20
C VAL A 210 -6.45 0.54 9.40
N GLU A 211 -5.62 0.72 8.37
CA GLU A 211 -4.17 0.49 8.43
C GLU A 211 -3.41 1.81 8.33
N PHE A 212 -2.57 2.06 9.33
CA PHE A 212 -1.66 3.19 9.37
C PHE A 212 -0.24 2.72 9.00
N SER A 213 0.42 3.49 8.16
CA SER A 213 1.76 3.24 7.64
C SER A 213 2.65 4.40 8.03
N PHE A 214 3.33 4.28 9.17
CA PHE A 214 4.16 5.33 9.73
C PHE A 214 5.60 5.24 9.21
N SER A 215 6.22 6.36 8.90
CA SER A 215 7.65 6.41 8.57
C SER A 215 8.53 6.16 9.80
N THR A 216 9.52 5.29 9.68
CA THR A 216 10.55 5.05 10.72
C THR A 216 11.97 5.15 10.14
N LEU A 217 12.13 5.89 9.05
CA LEU A 217 13.38 5.98 8.28
C LEU A 217 14.57 6.51 9.08
N PHE A 218 14.32 7.48 9.96
CA PHE A 218 15.33 8.13 10.78
C PHE A 218 14.94 8.02 12.26
N SER A 219 15.91 8.17 13.16
CA SER A 219 15.69 8.03 14.60
C SER A 219 14.68 9.02 15.17
N ASP A 220 14.62 10.25 14.64
CA ASP A 220 13.63 11.26 15.00
C ASP A 220 12.22 10.86 14.53
N MET A 221 12.08 10.38 13.29
CA MET A 221 10.82 9.82 12.77
C MET A 221 10.38 8.59 13.56
N GLU A 222 11.29 7.69 13.90
CA GLU A 222 10.99 6.51 14.71
C GLU A 222 10.52 6.90 16.11
N THR A 223 11.17 7.88 16.73
CA THR A 223 10.76 8.42 18.04
C THR A 223 9.34 9.00 17.96
N LYS A 224 9.07 9.83 16.94
CA LYS A 224 7.74 10.40 16.70
C LYS A 224 6.68 9.32 16.47
N THR A 225 6.97 8.36 15.60
CA THR A 225 6.10 7.20 15.31
C THR A 225 5.76 6.40 16.56
N ASN A 226 6.75 6.06 17.40
CA ASN A 226 6.52 5.30 18.62
C ASN A 226 5.62 6.06 19.60
N ILE A 227 5.79 7.39 19.71
CA ILE A 227 4.92 8.22 20.55
C ILE A 227 3.49 8.24 20.02
N ILE A 228 3.30 8.46 18.71
CA ILE A 228 1.97 8.46 18.09
C ILE A 228 1.28 7.11 18.29
N ILE A 229 1.96 6.00 18.00
CA ILE A 229 1.41 4.64 18.13
C ILE A 229 1.03 4.35 19.59
N ASN A 230 1.90 4.65 20.56
CA ASN A 230 1.61 4.39 21.97
C ASN A 230 0.42 5.21 22.48
N GLN A 231 0.30 6.47 22.05
CA GLN A 231 -0.85 7.31 22.37
C GLN A 231 -2.13 6.77 21.72
N LEU A 232 -2.06 6.38 20.46
CA LEU A 232 -3.20 5.83 19.73
C LEU A 232 -3.69 4.53 20.38
N ILE A 233 -2.80 3.59 20.71
CA ILE A 233 -3.15 2.37 21.47
C ILE A 233 -3.89 2.75 22.76
N THR A 234 -3.35 3.70 23.54
CA THR A 234 -3.94 4.13 24.81
C THR A 234 -5.32 4.77 24.64
N GLU A 235 -5.60 5.45 23.52
CA GLU A 235 -6.91 6.03 23.22
C GLU A 235 -7.89 4.96 22.73
N LEU A 236 -7.48 4.09 21.82
CA LEU A 236 -8.36 3.08 21.22
C LEU A 236 -8.73 1.96 22.20
N GLU A 237 -7.83 1.52 23.08
CA GLU A 237 -8.11 0.49 24.10
C GLU A 237 -9.17 0.92 25.13
N LYS A 238 -9.53 2.21 25.19
CA LYS A 238 -10.60 2.72 26.06
C LYS A 238 -11.99 2.66 25.42
N THR A 239 -12.06 2.37 24.13
CA THR A 239 -13.30 2.45 23.34
C THR A 239 -13.78 1.03 23.02
N GLU A 240 -14.96 0.69 23.50
CA GLU A 240 -15.59 -0.61 23.21
C GLU A 240 -15.87 -0.76 21.71
N GLY A 241 -15.65 -1.96 21.15
CA GLY A 241 -15.85 -2.24 19.72
C GLY A 241 -14.65 -1.92 18.82
N ILE A 242 -13.60 -1.28 19.33
CA ILE A 242 -12.38 -0.99 18.58
C ILE A 242 -11.23 -1.92 19.02
N GLU A 243 -10.58 -2.56 18.05
CA GLU A 243 -9.54 -3.56 18.31
C GLU A 243 -8.19 -3.22 17.67
N VAL A 244 -7.19 -3.20 18.56
CA VAL A 244 -5.78 -3.61 18.40
C VAL A 244 -5.48 -4.85 17.54
N VAL A 245 -5.54 -4.85 16.20
CA VAL A 245 -5.41 -6.11 15.42
C VAL A 245 -4.06 -6.37 14.78
N ASN A 246 -3.21 -5.35 14.65
CA ASN A 246 -1.86 -5.52 14.10
C ASN A 246 -0.91 -4.40 14.54
N LEU A 247 0.33 -4.78 14.87
CA LEU A 247 1.47 -3.86 14.94
C LEU A 247 2.72 -4.66 14.58
N TYR A 248 3.42 -4.20 13.55
CA TYR A 248 4.76 -4.70 13.25
C TYR A 248 5.66 -3.59 12.73
N TYR A 249 6.95 -3.75 13.01
CA TYR A 249 8.00 -2.85 12.56
C TYR A 249 8.74 -3.49 11.39
N MET A 250 8.95 -2.70 10.35
CA MET A 250 9.86 -3.01 9.27
C MET A 250 10.99 -1.99 9.23
N LYS A 251 11.90 -2.25 8.31
CA LYS A 251 13.14 -1.52 8.08
C LYS A 251 12.98 0.01 8.00
N SER A 252 11.88 0.49 7.42
CA SER A 252 11.66 1.91 7.10
C SER A 252 10.25 2.41 7.42
N TYR A 253 9.42 1.54 7.99
CA TYR A 253 8.07 1.90 8.39
C TYR A 253 7.57 1.01 9.53
N ALA A 254 6.57 1.49 10.26
CA ALA A 254 5.72 0.70 11.13
C ALA A 254 4.33 0.59 10.52
N LYS A 255 3.70 -0.58 10.67
CA LYS A 255 2.32 -0.83 10.24
C LYS A 255 1.49 -1.13 11.46
N PHE A 256 0.41 -0.36 11.62
CA PHE A 256 -0.51 -0.44 12.74
C PHE A 256 -1.92 -0.62 12.18
N GLY A 257 -2.61 -1.68 12.58
CA GLY A 257 -3.93 -2.05 12.06
C GLY A 257 -4.97 -2.02 13.16
N VAL A 258 -6.10 -1.42 12.87
CA VAL A 258 -7.27 -1.29 13.74
C VAL A 258 -8.48 -1.91 13.05
N LEU A 259 -9.28 -2.64 13.81
CA LEU A 259 -10.58 -3.13 13.36
C LEU A 259 -11.68 -2.47 14.22
N CYS A 260 -12.74 -2.00 13.58
CA CYS A 260 -13.88 -1.40 14.28
C CYS A 260 -15.17 -1.61 13.48
N ASP A 261 -16.32 -1.24 14.06
CA ASP A 261 -17.56 -1.15 13.29
C ASP A 261 -17.52 0.06 12.34
N ASN A 262 -18.28 0.01 11.24
CA ASN A 262 -18.30 1.08 10.23
C ASN A 262 -18.61 2.46 10.82
N GLU A 263 -19.54 2.52 11.79
CA GLU A 263 -19.92 3.76 12.47
C GLU A 263 -18.81 4.37 13.34
N GLN A 264 -17.81 3.57 13.71
CA GLN A 264 -16.69 3.96 14.57
C GLN A 264 -15.45 4.43 13.79
N LEU A 265 -15.46 4.37 12.45
CA LEU A 265 -14.34 4.84 11.62
C LEU A 265 -13.94 6.28 11.98
N THR A 266 -14.93 7.15 12.21
CA THR A 266 -14.69 8.55 12.57
C THR A 266 -13.92 8.68 13.88
N GLU A 267 -14.29 7.90 14.90
CA GLU A 267 -13.61 7.93 16.20
C GLU A 267 -12.16 7.44 16.12
N VAL A 268 -11.87 6.45 15.26
CA VAL A 268 -10.51 5.96 15.01
C VAL A 268 -9.65 7.06 14.37
N LEU A 269 -10.18 7.73 13.35
CA LEU A 269 -9.48 8.81 12.66
C LEU A 269 -9.28 10.04 13.56
N ASP A 270 -10.26 10.38 14.39
CA ASP A 270 -10.15 11.44 15.39
C ASP A 270 -9.11 11.12 16.48
N SER A 271 -9.05 9.87 16.94
CA SER A 271 -8.03 9.42 17.89
C SER A 271 -6.61 9.53 17.31
N PHE A 272 -6.46 9.18 16.04
CA PHE A 272 -5.20 9.40 15.33
C PHE A 272 -4.87 10.90 15.23
N ALA A 273 -5.82 11.74 14.83
CA ALA A 273 -5.63 13.18 14.71
C ALA A 273 -5.14 13.81 16.04
N ARG A 274 -5.77 13.45 17.16
CA ARG A 274 -5.38 13.90 18.50
C ARG A 274 -3.97 13.43 18.88
N SER A 275 -3.65 12.17 18.64
CA SER A 275 -2.34 11.58 18.93
C SER A 275 -1.23 12.22 18.08
N TYR A 276 -1.48 12.41 16.79
CA TYR A 276 -0.56 13.09 15.89
C TYR A 276 -0.30 14.53 16.32
N LYS A 277 -1.35 15.30 16.63
CA LYS A 277 -1.24 16.68 17.11
C LYS A 277 -0.43 16.78 18.40
N ARG A 278 -0.63 15.86 19.35
CA ARG A 278 0.16 15.83 20.58
C ARG A 278 1.64 15.56 20.34
N SER A 279 2.00 14.91 19.22
CA SER A 279 3.39 14.64 18.84
C SER A 279 4.05 15.78 18.05
N SER A 280 3.33 16.86 17.73
CA SER A 280 3.81 17.94 16.84
C SER A 280 5.03 18.70 17.36
N TYR A 281 5.26 18.69 18.68
CA TYR A 281 6.47 19.28 19.29
C TYR A 281 7.76 18.59 18.82
N LEU A 282 7.69 17.34 18.37
CA LEU A 282 8.77 16.68 17.64
C LEU A 282 8.74 17.15 16.19
N LYS A 283 9.35 18.31 15.94
CA LYS A 283 9.60 18.78 14.58
C LYS A 283 10.49 17.75 13.88
N ALA A 284 9.89 16.93 13.02
CA ALA A 284 10.62 16.05 12.14
C ALA A 284 10.97 16.86 10.88
N LYS A 285 12.21 16.74 10.39
CA LYS A 285 12.61 17.43 9.13
C LYS A 285 11.76 16.96 7.94
N THR A 286 11.26 15.74 8.03
CA THR A 286 10.33 15.13 7.08
C THR A 286 9.55 14.07 7.86
N TYR A 287 8.24 13.94 7.64
CA TYR A 287 7.45 12.85 8.22
C TYR A 287 6.26 12.52 7.33
N ALA A 288 5.94 11.23 7.23
CA ALA A 288 4.83 10.77 6.42
C ALA A 288 4.07 9.65 7.14
N VAL A 289 2.73 9.72 7.05
CA VAL A 289 1.81 8.66 7.45
C VAL A 289 0.86 8.40 6.29
N GLU A 290 0.68 7.14 5.91
CA GLU A 290 -0.39 6.72 4.99
C GLU A 290 -1.45 5.98 5.79
N ILE A 291 -2.72 6.30 5.57
CA ILE A 291 -3.86 5.68 6.25
C ILE A 291 -4.77 5.11 5.18
N ASP A 292 -4.95 3.81 5.19
CA ASP A 292 -5.88 3.09 4.32
C ASP A 292 -7.04 2.60 5.19
N ALA A 293 -8.28 3.02 4.91
CA ALA A 293 -9.47 2.46 5.53
C ALA A 293 -10.28 1.70 4.48
N THR A 294 -10.69 0.46 4.77
CA THR A 294 -11.70 -0.24 3.97
C THR A 294 -12.90 -0.52 4.84
N VAL A 295 -14.03 -0.01 4.39
CA VAL A 295 -15.36 -0.19 4.97
C VAL A 295 -15.99 -1.41 4.32
N ASP A 296 -16.75 -2.19 5.09
CA ASP A 296 -17.38 -3.45 4.66
C ASP A 296 -16.36 -4.53 4.25
N ILE A 297 -15.30 -4.70 5.04
CA ILE A 297 -14.28 -5.73 4.76
C ILE A 297 -14.90 -7.12 4.72
N GLY A 298 -14.41 -7.96 3.79
CA GLY A 298 -14.95 -9.30 3.58
C GLY A 298 -16.21 -9.34 2.72
N ASN A 299 -16.70 -8.18 2.24
CA ASN A 299 -17.80 -8.07 1.29
C ASN A 299 -17.34 -7.37 0.01
N GLU A 300 -16.73 -8.13 -0.91
CA GLU A 300 -16.08 -7.62 -2.13
C GLU A 300 -16.98 -6.67 -2.97
N ASP A 301 -18.30 -6.86 -2.93
CA ASP A 301 -19.27 -6.05 -3.69
C ASP A 301 -19.57 -4.67 -3.05
N LYS A 302 -19.21 -4.48 -1.77
CA LYS A 302 -19.54 -3.27 -0.99
C LYS A 302 -18.30 -2.51 -0.49
N GLU A 303 -17.11 -3.07 -0.67
CA GLU A 303 -15.86 -2.47 -0.19
C GLU A 303 -15.70 -1.01 -0.67
N THR A 304 -15.63 -0.10 0.30
CA THR A 304 -15.27 1.30 0.05
C THR A 304 -13.90 1.56 0.65
N VAL A 305 -12.96 2.01 -0.18
CA VAL A 305 -11.57 2.29 0.23
C VAL A 305 -11.37 3.80 0.35
N GLU A 306 -11.15 4.26 1.56
CA GLU A 306 -10.75 5.64 1.86
C GLU A 306 -9.25 5.70 2.09
N PHE A 307 -8.61 6.75 1.60
CA PHE A 307 -7.17 6.89 1.68
C PHE A 307 -6.75 8.28 2.09
N TYR A 308 -5.89 8.33 3.11
CA TYR A 308 -5.37 9.55 3.66
C TYR A 308 -3.83 9.51 3.65
N LYS A 309 -3.18 10.64 3.38
CA LYS A 309 -1.75 10.82 3.64
C LYS A 309 -1.52 12.07 4.45
N VAL A 310 -0.70 11.97 5.49
CA VAL A 310 -0.17 13.11 6.23
C VAL A 310 1.28 13.29 5.80
N LEU A 311 1.64 14.48 5.34
CA LEU A 311 2.97 14.86 4.86
C LEU A 311 3.45 16.12 5.59
N GLU A 312 4.59 16.03 6.25
CA GLU A 312 5.18 17.11 7.06
C GLU A 312 6.64 17.35 6.65
N GLY A 313 7.04 18.63 6.56
CA GLY A 313 8.42 19.06 6.39
C GLY A 313 8.85 19.42 4.95
N GLU A 314 9.97 20.13 4.84
CA GLU A 314 10.43 20.80 3.61
C GLU A 314 10.62 19.86 2.40
N TYR A 315 10.92 18.58 2.63
CA TYR A 315 11.12 17.61 1.55
C TYR A 315 9.84 17.36 0.73
N PHE A 316 8.66 17.61 1.31
CA PHE A 316 7.40 17.52 0.60
C PHE A 316 6.95 18.83 -0.05
N LYS A 317 7.74 19.91 0.07
CA LYS A 317 7.45 21.22 -0.57
C LYS A 317 7.19 21.13 -2.08
N PRO A 318 7.94 20.34 -2.87
CA PRO A 318 7.61 20.16 -4.29
C PRO A 318 6.23 19.52 -4.54
N VAL A 319 5.73 18.71 -3.61
CA VAL A 319 4.36 18.18 -3.67
C VAL A 319 3.37 19.29 -3.34
N TYR A 320 3.68 20.12 -2.33
CA TYR A 320 2.86 21.25 -1.90
C TYR A 320 2.63 22.24 -3.05
N ASP A 321 3.71 22.62 -3.75
CA ASP A 321 3.69 23.59 -4.84
C ASP A 321 2.94 23.08 -6.09
N MET A 322 2.80 21.76 -6.25
CA MET A 322 2.11 21.12 -7.39
C MET A 322 0.63 20.82 -7.12
N LEU A 323 0.23 20.73 -5.85
CA LEU A 323 -1.17 20.55 -5.47
C LEU A 323 -1.85 21.91 -5.52
N GLU A 324 -2.25 22.36 -6.71
CA GLU A 324 -3.13 23.52 -6.83
C GLU A 324 -4.44 23.23 -6.08
N PRO A 325 -4.81 24.04 -5.07
CA PRO A 325 -6.11 23.90 -4.41
C PRO A 325 -7.21 24.15 -5.45
N THR A 326 -8.02 23.13 -5.73
CA THR A 326 -9.28 23.30 -6.47
C THR A 326 -10.45 23.02 -5.54
N ASP A 327 -11.65 23.53 -5.86
CA ASP A 327 -12.88 23.26 -5.10
C ASP A 327 -13.23 21.75 -5.04
N GLU A 328 -12.63 20.94 -5.94
CA GLU A 328 -12.75 19.48 -6.02
C GLU A 328 -11.54 18.73 -5.43
N THR A 329 -10.46 19.43 -5.07
CA THR A 329 -9.27 18.85 -4.43
C THR A 329 -9.51 18.82 -2.93
N LEU A 330 -10.08 17.71 -2.45
CA LEU A 330 -10.34 17.47 -1.05
C LEU A 330 -9.03 17.27 -0.27
N PHE A 331 -8.63 18.30 0.46
CA PHE A 331 -7.61 18.20 1.50
C PHE A 331 -8.22 17.49 2.72
N GLY A 332 -7.72 16.29 3.02
CA GLY A 332 -7.75 15.70 4.36
C GLY A 332 -9.09 15.36 5.01
N TYR A 333 -9.05 14.39 5.92
CA TYR A 333 -9.91 14.42 7.10
C TYR A 333 -9.59 15.71 7.87
N ASN A 334 -10.57 16.33 8.52
CA ASN A 334 -10.28 17.39 9.49
C ASN A 334 -9.51 16.77 10.66
N VAL A 335 -8.18 16.68 10.53
CA VAL A 335 -7.31 16.80 11.69
C VAL A 335 -7.52 18.24 12.12
N TYR A 336 -8.57 18.51 12.90
CA TYR A 336 -8.82 19.85 13.44
C TYR A 336 -7.56 20.27 14.20
N LEU A 337 -6.73 21.07 13.53
CA LEU A 337 -5.52 21.64 14.08
C LEU A 337 -5.86 22.78 15.04
#